data_AF-A0A8S2MNA4-F1
#
_entry.id   AF-A0A8S2MNA4-F1
#
_cell.length_a   1.000
_cell.length_b   1.000
_cell.length_c   1.000
_cell.angle_alpha   90.00
_cell.angle_beta   90.00
_cell.angle_gamma   90.00
#
_symmetry.space_group_name_H-M   'P 1'
#
loop_
_entity.id
_entity.type
_entity.pdbx_description
1 polymer ?
#
loop_
_entity_poly.entity_id
_entity_poly.type
_entity_poly.pdbx_seq_one_letter_code
_entity_poly.pdbx_strand_id
1 'polypeptide(L)'
;MNDTDSVDMSSGEESESIDLIGSNLNERMSVSLEMRVVPSDVPISEELSQFDSSRFAQELFLKAGTHDFETCLHQHWRHYVPLCYTYHSNLVEGMMELNAESILFRPLEIFLYGNEDMENAVQTITALNNPPTVCGHLFKPEEPTYFCRDCCVDSTCVLCTECFLQSEHRKHRYKMSMSGGGGYCDCGDKEAWKQDVHCNLHKPSINQEQDNDNILERLPIQLKNRARQLFEVLFNFSIQLLCCEAYENIPTTLREVVQIDIDNQYVTMVFNDEIHTYDQVISVLTQSIFCSKQEGREYASTVDREGRSAVKCGNFEQCLEVKQMILQKTVDVPLKCLV
;
A
#
# COMPACT_ATOMS: atom_id res chain seq x y z
N MET A 1 -2.82 43.63 -48.72
CA MET A 1 -2.50 44.92 -48.08
C MET A 1 -2.53 44.66 -46.59
N ASN A 2 -1.48 45.15 -45.93
CA ASN A 2 -1.09 44.92 -44.55
C ASN A 2 -2.19 45.23 -43.54
N ASP A 3 -2.16 44.55 -42.39
CA ASP A 3 -1.68 45.11 -41.11
C ASP A 3 -1.73 43.95 -40.08
N THR A 4 -0.60 43.33 -39.72
CA THR A 4 0.18 43.58 -38.50
C THR A 4 -0.67 43.89 -37.26
N ASP A 5 -0.65 42.99 -36.28
CA ASP A 5 -0.31 43.37 -34.91
C ASP A 5 0.21 42.16 -34.12
N SER A 6 1.49 42.28 -33.77
CA SER A 6 2.22 41.50 -32.78
C SER A 6 1.83 41.96 -31.38
N VAL A 7 1.51 41.02 -30.48
CA VAL A 7 1.58 41.28 -29.03
C VAL A 7 2.42 40.19 -28.39
N ASP A 8 3.58 40.64 -27.95
CA ASP A 8 4.49 40.01 -27.00
C ASP A 8 3.90 40.25 -25.59
N MET A 9 3.77 39.20 -24.77
CA MET A 9 3.48 39.32 -23.34
C MET A 9 4.37 38.36 -22.57
N SER A 10 5.33 38.95 -21.88
CA SER A 10 6.24 38.34 -20.92
C SER A 10 5.55 38.05 -19.59
N SER A 11 5.94 36.91 -19.01
CA SER A 11 6.18 36.65 -17.58
C SER A 11 5.04 36.83 -16.57
N GLY A 12 4.71 35.72 -15.92
CA GLY A 12 4.22 35.71 -14.53
C GLY A 12 3.17 34.65 -14.29
N GLU A 13 3.60 33.44 -13.96
CA GLU A 13 3.03 32.66 -12.85
C GLU A 13 3.93 31.46 -12.58
N GLU A 14 4.31 31.34 -11.31
CA GLU A 14 5.28 30.40 -10.78
C GLU A 14 4.75 28.98 -10.79
N SER A 15 5.71 28.08 -11.01
CA SER A 15 5.71 26.64 -10.88
C SER A 15 4.98 26.07 -9.66
N GLU A 16 4.05 25.14 -9.90
CA GLU A 16 3.87 23.95 -9.05
C GLU A 16 3.58 22.75 -9.96
N SER A 17 4.63 21.97 -10.26
CA SER A 17 4.50 20.65 -10.89
C SER A 17 5.53 19.73 -10.25
N ILE A 18 5.13 19.09 -9.15
CA ILE A 18 5.92 18.08 -8.43
C ILE A 18 5.32 16.70 -8.72
N ASP A 19 6.12 15.88 -9.40
CA ASP A 19 6.30 14.41 -9.26
C ASP A 19 5.06 13.50 -9.11
N LEU A 20 4.48 13.13 -10.25
CA LEU A 20 3.42 12.09 -10.37
C LEU A 20 3.92 10.63 -10.27
N ILE A 21 5.18 10.41 -9.91
CA ILE A 21 5.74 9.07 -9.66
C ILE A 21 5.86 8.80 -8.16
N GLY A 22 6.05 9.84 -7.34
CA GLY A 22 5.88 9.76 -5.88
C GLY A 22 4.39 9.74 -5.47
N SER A 23 3.52 10.29 -6.30
CA SER A 23 2.08 10.38 -6.00
C SER A 23 1.36 9.04 -6.01
N ASN A 24 1.87 7.97 -6.64
CA ASN A 24 1.17 6.67 -6.68
C ASN A 24 1.45 5.80 -5.44
N LEU A 25 2.62 5.97 -4.80
CA LEU A 25 2.90 5.46 -3.46
C LEU A 25 2.18 6.30 -2.41
N ASN A 26 2.18 7.63 -2.57
CA ASN A 26 1.38 8.52 -1.73
C ASN A 26 -0.13 8.34 -1.95
N GLU A 27 -0.65 7.99 -3.13
CA GLU A 27 -2.08 7.67 -3.37
C GLU A 27 -2.44 6.33 -2.75
N ARG A 28 -1.57 5.31 -2.81
CA ARG A 28 -1.82 4.07 -2.05
C ARG A 28 -1.69 4.23 -0.54
N MET A 29 -0.84 5.13 -0.06
CA MET A 29 -0.77 5.50 1.37
C MET A 29 -1.88 6.46 1.77
N SER A 30 -2.35 7.35 0.89
CA SER A 30 -3.41 8.33 1.16
C SER A 30 -4.83 7.79 0.96
N VAL A 31 -5.02 6.74 0.15
CA VAL A 31 -6.28 5.98 0.13
C VAL A 31 -6.48 5.21 1.43
N SER A 32 -5.40 4.88 2.16
CA SER A 32 -5.46 4.36 3.54
C SER A 32 -5.67 5.45 4.59
N LEU A 33 -5.54 6.72 4.21
CA LEU A 33 -5.51 7.90 5.09
C LEU A 33 -6.65 8.89 4.80
N GLU A 34 -7.74 8.46 4.14
CA GLU A 34 -9.03 9.03 4.49
C GLU A 34 -9.20 8.75 5.99
N MET A 35 -8.89 9.75 6.82
CA MET A 35 -9.21 9.77 8.24
C MET A 35 -10.70 9.44 8.34
N ARG A 36 -11.02 8.15 8.52
CA ARG A 36 -12.32 7.71 8.97
C ARG A 36 -12.52 8.48 10.26
N VAL A 37 -13.42 9.47 10.21
CA VAL A 37 -13.67 10.37 11.32
C VAL A 37 -13.96 9.49 12.53
N VAL A 38 -13.01 9.46 13.46
CA VAL A 38 -13.15 8.78 14.74
C VAL A 38 -14.39 9.43 15.38
N PRO A 39 -15.49 8.69 15.63
CA PRO A 39 -16.60 9.25 16.39
C PRO A 39 -16.04 9.82 17.69
N SER A 40 -16.35 11.07 18.01
CA SER A 40 -15.76 11.85 19.11
C SER A 40 -15.88 11.20 20.49
N ASP A 41 -16.65 10.12 20.59
CA ASP A 41 -17.15 9.55 21.81
C ASP A 41 -16.46 8.23 22.19
N VAL A 42 -15.49 7.73 21.38
CA VAL A 42 -14.68 6.56 21.76
C VAL A 42 -13.48 7.03 22.60
N PRO A 43 -13.44 6.72 23.91
CA PRO A 43 -12.32 7.13 24.75
C PRO A 43 -11.06 6.36 24.32
N ILE A 44 -10.06 7.10 23.84
CA ILE A 44 -8.72 6.58 23.60
C ILE A 44 -8.13 6.19 24.97
N SER A 45 -7.58 4.99 25.10
CA SER A 45 -6.93 4.61 26.35
C SER A 45 -5.76 5.56 26.64
N GLU A 46 -5.56 5.89 27.91
CA GLU A 46 -4.45 6.75 28.34
C GLU A 46 -3.10 6.21 27.82
N GLU A 47 -2.97 4.88 27.80
CA GLU A 47 -1.82 4.18 27.23
C GLU A 47 -1.57 4.48 25.75
N LEU A 48 -2.60 4.38 24.89
CA LEU A 48 -2.45 4.68 23.46
C LEU A 48 -2.07 6.14 23.25
N SER A 49 -2.61 7.06 24.05
CA SER A 49 -2.31 8.50 23.94
C SER A 49 -0.88 8.86 24.38
N GLN A 50 -0.27 8.07 25.25
CA GLN A 50 1.05 8.33 25.83
C GLN A 50 2.16 7.52 25.16
N PHE A 51 1.84 6.68 24.17
CA PHE A 51 2.82 5.87 23.48
C PHE A 51 3.85 6.73 22.73
N ASP A 52 5.13 6.41 22.90
CA ASP A 52 6.24 7.08 22.23
C ASP A 52 6.92 6.12 21.24
N SER A 53 6.68 6.35 19.95
CA SER A 53 7.26 5.58 18.85
C SER A 53 8.78 5.60 18.84
N SER A 54 9.39 6.73 19.24
CA SER A 54 10.84 6.90 19.28
C SER A 54 11.45 6.07 20.40
N ARG A 55 10.79 6.03 21.56
CA ARG A 55 11.21 5.19 22.68
C ARG A 55 11.20 3.72 22.31
N PHE A 56 10.12 3.22 21.71
CA PHE A 56 10.07 1.82 21.29
C PHE A 56 11.08 1.52 20.18
N ALA A 57 11.28 2.42 19.22
CA ALA A 57 12.34 2.25 18.22
C ALA A 57 13.74 2.17 18.83
N GLN A 58 14.03 2.92 19.90
CA GLN A 58 15.29 2.79 20.64
C GLN A 58 15.46 1.41 21.28
N GLU A 59 14.38 0.80 21.78
CA GLU A 59 14.42 -0.57 22.29
C GLU A 59 14.72 -1.58 21.16
N LEU A 60 14.16 -1.36 19.97
CA LEU A 60 14.49 -2.15 18.77
C LEU A 60 15.97 -2.00 18.38
N PHE A 61 16.51 -0.78 18.42
CA PHE A 61 17.94 -0.55 18.17
C PHE A 61 18.84 -1.28 19.16
N LEU A 62 18.49 -1.30 20.46
CA LEU A 62 19.25 -2.00 21.49
C LEU A 62 19.26 -3.52 21.29
N LYS A 63 18.21 -4.06 20.67
CA LYS A 63 18.06 -5.50 20.37
C LYS A 63 18.49 -5.85 18.94
N ALA A 64 18.94 -4.88 18.14
CA ALA A 64 19.38 -5.12 16.77
C ALA A 64 20.51 -6.16 16.73
N GLY A 65 20.40 -7.13 15.82
CA GLY A 65 21.33 -8.25 15.71
C GLY A 65 21.28 -9.31 16.83
N THR A 66 20.35 -9.23 17.80
CA THR A 66 20.15 -10.26 18.82
C THR A 66 18.94 -11.16 18.49
N HIS A 67 18.85 -12.31 19.17
CA HIS A 67 17.68 -13.20 19.10
C HIS A 67 16.42 -12.61 19.75
N ASP A 68 16.56 -11.54 20.53
CA ASP A 68 15.46 -10.88 21.22
C ASP A 68 14.71 -9.88 20.33
N PHE A 69 15.25 -9.52 19.16
CA PHE A 69 14.63 -8.54 18.26
C PHE A 69 13.23 -8.96 17.82
N GLU A 70 13.10 -10.18 17.31
CA GLU A 70 11.83 -10.75 16.87
C GLU A 70 10.82 -10.88 18.03
N THR A 71 11.29 -11.38 19.18
CA THR A 71 10.46 -11.51 20.38
C THR A 71 9.93 -10.15 20.85
N CYS A 72 10.77 -9.10 20.78
CA CYS A 72 10.38 -7.74 21.14
C CYS A 72 9.29 -7.17 20.22
N LEU A 73 9.41 -7.38 18.91
CA LEU A 73 8.38 -7.00 17.94
C LEU A 73 7.08 -7.76 18.16
N HIS A 74 7.15 -9.07 18.37
CA HIS A 74 5.97 -9.89 18.61
C HIS A 74 5.25 -9.49 19.92
N GLN A 75 5.99 -9.16 20.98
CA GLN A 75 5.40 -8.67 22.23
C GLN A 75 4.70 -7.32 22.05
N HIS A 76 5.32 -6.41 21.29
CA HIS A 76 4.73 -5.12 20.95
C HIS A 76 3.42 -5.28 20.16
N TRP A 77 3.45 -6.06 19.07
CA TRP A 77 2.25 -6.30 18.28
C TRP A 77 1.17 -7.04 19.06
N ARG A 78 1.53 -8.03 19.86
CA ARG A 78 0.58 -8.75 20.73
C ARG A 78 -0.19 -7.79 21.64
N HIS A 79 0.50 -6.79 22.19
CA HIS A 79 -0.10 -5.84 23.12
C HIS A 79 -0.89 -4.75 22.41
N TYR A 80 -0.30 -4.10 21.39
CA TYR A 80 -0.87 -2.90 20.79
C TYR A 80 -1.81 -3.17 19.61
N VAL A 81 -1.72 -4.30 18.90
CA VAL A 81 -2.66 -4.57 17.79
C VAL A 81 -4.10 -4.62 18.31
N PRO A 82 -4.46 -5.37 19.37
CA PRO A 82 -5.84 -5.36 19.88
C PRO A 82 -6.33 -3.97 20.37
N LEU A 83 -5.41 -3.13 20.85
CA LEU A 83 -5.73 -1.78 21.33
C LEU A 83 -5.91 -0.78 20.18
N CYS A 84 -5.13 -0.92 19.11
CA CYS A 84 -5.23 -0.10 17.91
C CYS A 84 -6.46 -0.45 17.07
N TYR A 85 -6.90 -1.71 17.10
CA TYR A 85 -8.02 -2.21 16.31
C TYR A 85 -9.20 -2.56 17.20
N THR A 86 -10.14 -1.64 17.34
CA THR A 86 -11.35 -1.81 18.16
C THR A 86 -12.60 -1.87 17.30
N TYR A 87 -13.59 -2.66 17.71
CA TYR A 87 -14.92 -2.66 17.09
C TYR A 87 -15.84 -1.72 17.86
N HIS A 88 -16.61 -0.89 17.15
CA HIS A 88 -17.63 -0.07 17.81
C HIS A 88 -18.76 -0.96 18.37
N SER A 89 -19.52 -0.43 19.33
CA SER A 89 -20.73 -1.06 19.86
C SER A 89 -21.78 -1.38 18.78
N ASN A 90 -21.71 -0.70 17.63
CA ASN A 90 -22.53 -0.96 16.44
C ASN A 90 -21.63 -1.37 15.27
N LEU A 91 -21.82 -2.58 14.75
CA LEU A 91 -21.07 -3.09 13.58
C LEU A 91 -21.19 -2.22 12.32
N VAL A 92 -22.22 -1.38 12.25
CA VAL A 92 -22.45 -0.43 11.15
C VAL A 92 -21.28 0.56 11.00
N GLU A 93 -20.56 0.84 12.08
CA GLU A 93 -19.41 1.76 12.08
C GLU A 93 -18.07 1.03 11.84
N GLY A 94 -18.07 -0.31 11.77
CA GLY A 94 -16.91 -1.11 11.41
C GLY A 94 -15.81 -1.20 12.48
N MET A 95 -14.64 -1.68 12.04
CA MET A 95 -13.41 -1.67 12.82
C MET A 95 -12.75 -0.29 12.71
N MET A 96 -12.32 0.25 13.84
CA MET A 96 -11.59 1.51 13.94
C MET A 96 -10.10 1.25 14.11
N GLU A 97 -9.27 1.95 13.34
CA GLU A 97 -7.81 1.87 13.39
C GLU A 97 -7.27 3.10 14.13
N LEU A 98 -7.23 3.02 15.46
CA LEU A 98 -6.79 4.11 16.33
C LEU A 98 -5.27 4.05 16.50
N ASN A 99 -4.57 5.11 16.09
CA ASN A 99 -3.12 5.28 16.30
C ASN A 99 -2.26 4.13 15.74
N ALA A 100 -2.78 3.30 14.83
CA ALA A 100 -2.04 2.17 14.24
C ALA A 100 -0.76 2.66 13.54
N GLU A 101 -0.84 3.77 12.80
CA GLU A 101 0.31 4.42 12.17
C GLU A 101 1.42 4.77 13.17
N SER A 102 1.09 5.51 14.24
CA SER A 102 2.08 5.96 15.22
C SER A 102 2.59 4.83 16.10
N ILE A 103 1.78 3.81 16.38
CA ILE A 103 2.13 2.77 17.36
C ILE A 103 2.75 1.54 16.69
N LEU A 104 2.22 1.09 15.56
CA LEU A 104 2.62 -0.18 14.93
C LEU A 104 3.64 0.02 13.82
N PHE A 105 3.50 1.08 13.01
CA PHE A 105 4.30 1.27 11.80
C PHE A 105 5.46 2.24 12.03
N ARG A 106 5.20 3.39 12.65
CA ARG A 106 6.21 4.44 12.87
C ARG A 106 7.49 3.95 13.58
N PRO A 107 7.45 3.08 14.61
CA PRO A 107 8.68 2.58 15.22
C PRO A 107 9.54 1.76 14.25
N LEU A 108 8.92 1.03 13.31
CA LEU A 108 9.62 0.24 12.30
C LEU A 108 10.31 1.13 11.28
N GLU A 109 9.68 2.24 10.90
CA GLU A 109 10.28 3.26 10.03
C GLU A 109 11.49 3.92 10.68
N ILE A 110 11.34 4.35 11.95
CA ILE A 110 12.43 4.95 12.73
C ILE A 110 13.59 3.96 12.82
N PHE A 111 13.30 2.69 13.12
CA PHE A 111 14.29 1.62 13.12
C PHE A 111 14.96 1.48 11.73
N LEU A 112 14.18 1.36 10.66
CA LEU A 112 14.69 1.17 9.30
C LEU A 112 15.64 2.29 8.89
N TYR A 113 15.27 3.55 9.13
CA TYR A 113 16.02 4.73 8.68
C TYR A 113 17.06 5.25 9.67
N GLY A 114 17.07 4.82 10.93
CA GLY A 114 18.16 5.16 11.86
C GLY A 114 17.97 6.48 12.62
N ASN A 115 16.73 6.85 12.95
CA ASN A 115 16.32 8.18 13.46
C ASN A 115 16.46 9.34 12.47
N GLU A 116 16.76 9.05 11.20
CA GLU A 116 16.63 10.03 10.13
C GLU A 116 15.15 10.32 9.87
N ASP A 117 14.85 11.55 9.47
CA ASP A 117 13.53 11.89 8.95
C ASP A 117 13.23 11.08 7.68
N MET A 118 11.98 10.64 7.52
CA MET A 118 11.59 9.73 6.43
C MET A 118 11.83 10.37 5.06
N GLU A 119 11.48 11.64 4.88
CA GLU A 119 11.61 12.32 3.60
C GLU A 119 13.09 12.42 3.21
N ASN A 120 13.93 12.81 4.17
CA ASN A 120 15.38 12.88 3.96
C ASN A 120 16.00 11.50 3.66
N ALA A 121 15.55 10.44 4.34
CA ALA A 121 16.02 9.08 4.09
C ALA A 121 15.61 8.60 2.68
N VAL A 122 14.36 8.85 2.27
CA VAL A 122 13.86 8.52 0.92
C VAL A 122 14.61 9.30 -0.15
N GLN A 123 14.84 10.60 0.04
CA GLN A 123 15.64 11.42 -0.89
C GLN A 123 17.07 10.89 -1.02
N THR A 124 17.70 10.52 0.09
CA THR A 124 19.06 9.96 0.10
C THR A 124 19.12 8.62 -0.64
N ILE A 125 18.18 7.71 -0.38
CA ILE A 125 18.09 6.42 -1.07
C ILE A 125 17.80 6.62 -2.57
N THR A 126 16.93 7.56 -2.92
CA THR A 126 16.59 7.88 -4.31
C THR A 126 17.79 8.44 -5.07
N ALA A 127 18.59 9.31 -4.44
CA ALA A 127 19.82 9.83 -5.00
C ALA A 127 20.91 8.75 -5.18
N LEU A 128 20.83 7.65 -4.43
CA LEU A 128 21.64 6.45 -4.62
C LEU A 128 21.11 5.52 -5.71
N ASN A 129 20.02 5.86 -6.39
CA ASN A 129 19.64 5.14 -7.60
C ASN A 129 20.41 5.69 -8.81
N ASN A 130 20.50 4.91 -9.87
CA ASN A 130 20.94 5.43 -11.16
C ASN A 130 19.73 5.99 -11.90
N PRO A 131 19.90 7.04 -12.73
CA PRO A 131 18.85 7.46 -13.64
C PRO A 131 18.41 6.26 -14.48
N PRO A 132 17.10 6.05 -14.66
CA PRO A 132 16.62 4.96 -15.48
C PRO A 132 17.15 5.15 -16.92
N THR A 133 17.55 4.06 -17.55
CA THR A 133 17.99 4.07 -18.97
C THR A 133 16.83 3.91 -19.94
N VAL A 134 15.66 3.52 -19.43
CA VAL A 134 14.39 3.42 -20.18
C VAL A 134 13.35 4.27 -19.46
N CYS A 135 12.59 5.08 -20.21
CA CYS A 135 11.60 5.98 -19.62
C CYS A 135 10.38 5.23 -19.08
N GLY A 136 9.69 4.46 -19.92
CA GLY A 136 8.52 3.69 -19.48
C GLY A 136 7.35 4.53 -18.96
N HIS A 137 7.30 5.83 -19.26
CA HIS A 137 6.18 6.69 -18.87
C HIS A 137 4.87 6.17 -19.45
N LEU A 138 3.89 5.87 -18.59
CA LEU A 138 2.56 5.39 -18.97
C LEU A 138 1.69 6.58 -19.39
N PHE A 139 1.23 6.58 -20.64
CA PHE A 139 0.44 7.68 -21.16
C PHE A 139 -0.97 7.74 -20.57
N LYS A 140 -1.38 8.95 -20.19
CA LYS A 140 -2.76 9.26 -19.81
C LYS A 140 -3.59 9.63 -21.05
N PRO A 141 -4.93 9.51 -21.01
CA PRO A 141 -5.79 10.04 -22.06
C PRO A 141 -5.50 11.52 -22.30
N GLU A 142 -5.53 11.92 -23.57
CA GLU A 142 -5.28 13.29 -24.05
C GLU A 142 -3.85 13.81 -23.84
N GLU A 143 -2.93 12.95 -23.40
CA GLU A 143 -1.51 13.30 -23.31
C GLU A 143 -0.84 13.29 -24.69
N PRO A 144 -0.03 14.30 -25.04
CA PRO A 144 0.68 14.33 -26.32
C PRO A 144 1.77 13.27 -26.42
N THR A 145 1.80 12.58 -27.56
CA THR A 145 2.82 11.59 -27.92
C THR A 145 3.52 11.97 -29.21
N TYR A 146 4.80 11.64 -29.31
CA TYR A 146 5.66 12.04 -30.42
C TYR A 146 6.21 10.82 -31.15
N PHE A 147 5.80 10.69 -32.41
CA PHE A 147 6.23 9.63 -33.32
C PHE A 147 7.26 10.19 -34.31
N CYS A 148 8.51 9.71 -34.29
CA CYS A 148 9.55 10.13 -35.24
C CYS A 148 9.58 9.20 -36.47
N ARG A 149 9.19 9.72 -37.64
CA ARG A 149 9.11 8.95 -38.89
C ARG A 149 10.46 8.46 -39.39
N ASP A 150 11.52 9.18 -39.05
CA ASP A 150 12.86 8.90 -39.55
C ASP A 150 13.56 7.82 -38.70
N CYS A 151 13.25 7.75 -37.40
CA CYS A 151 13.95 6.89 -36.45
C CYS A 151 13.15 5.66 -36.00
N CYS A 152 11.81 5.69 -36.04
CA CYS A 152 10.99 4.59 -35.55
C CYS A 152 11.23 3.29 -36.32
N VAL A 153 11.17 2.15 -35.63
CA VAL A 153 11.16 0.83 -36.25
C VAL A 153 9.79 0.54 -36.87
N ASP A 154 8.71 0.79 -36.13
CA ASP A 154 7.33 0.65 -36.61
C ASP A 154 6.43 1.82 -36.16
N SER A 155 5.13 1.76 -36.50
CA SER A 155 4.17 2.85 -36.25
C SER A 155 3.69 2.98 -34.79
N THR A 156 4.13 2.09 -33.90
CA THR A 156 3.75 2.10 -32.48
C THR A 156 4.77 2.84 -31.62
N CYS A 157 5.98 3.09 -32.12
CA CYS A 157 7.06 3.74 -31.37
C CYS A 157 6.74 5.21 -31.02
N VAL A 158 6.65 5.53 -29.74
CA VAL A 158 6.24 6.86 -29.25
C VAL A 158 7.11 7.37 -28.11
N LEU A 159 7.31 8.68 -28.07
CA LEU A 159 7.97 9.39 -26.98
C LEU A 159 6.97 10.26 -26.23
N CYS A 160 7.14 10.38 -24.91
CA CYS A 160 6.50 11.44 -24.13
C CYS A 160 7.12 12.81 -24.44
N THR A 161 6.42 13.87 -24.06
CA THR A 161 6.86 15.26 -24.27
C THR A 161 8.28 15.50 -23.78
N GLU A 162 8.57 15.09 -22.55
CA GLU A 162 9.88 15.35 -21.93
C GLU A 162 11.01 14.64 -22.68
N CYS A 163 10.83 13.36 -23.01
CA CYS A 163 11.81 12.60 -23.77
C CYS A 163 12.01 13.16 -25.17
N PHE A 164 10.93 13.50 -25.87
CA PHE A 164 10.99 14.09 -27.20
C PHE A 164 11.77 15.41 -27.18
N LEU A 165 11.44 16.32 -26.26
CA LEU A 165 12.11 17.62 -26.13
C LEU A 165 13.59 17.48 -25.79
N GLN A 166 13.99 16.43 -25.08
CA GLN A 166 15.39 16.17 -24.70
C GLN A 166 16.12 15.21 -25.65
N SER A 167 15.54 14.88 -26.80
CA SER A 167 16.12 13.96 -27.79
C SER A 167 16.51 14.67 -29.08
N GLU A 168 17.25 13.97 -29.94
CA GLU A 168 17.55 14.44 -31.29
C GLU A 168 16.33 14.37 -32.22
N HIS A 169 15.30 13.57 -31.88
CA HIS A 169 14.09 13.41 -32.69
C HIS A 169 13.32 14.72 -32.92
N ARG A 170 13.48 15.73 -32.06
CA ARG A 170 12.90 17.08 -32.26
C ARG A 170 13.42 17.79 -33.53
N LYS A 171 14.55 17.34 -34.07
CA LYS A 171 15.17 17.85 -35.29
C LYS A 171 14.80 17.02 -36.54
N HIS A 172 14.05 15.93 -36.37
CA HIS A 172 13.63 15.04 -37.44
C HIS A 172 12.18 15.28 -37.88
N ARG A 173 11.70 14.52 -38.87
CA ARG A 173 10.28 14.54 -39.23
C ARG A 173 9.49 13.70 -38.25
N TYR A 174 8.77 14.38 -37.38
CA TYR A 174 7.89 13.75 -36.40
C TYR A 174 6.41 14.06 -36.66
N LYS A 175 5.54 13.32 -35.98
CA LYS A 175 4.11 13.58 -35.88
C LYS A 175 3.74 13.58 -34.40
N MET A 176 3.04 14.61 -33.95
CA MET A 176 2.39 14.61 -32.65
C MET A 176 0.97 14.05 -32.77
N SER A 177 0.57 13.21 -31.81
CA SER A 177 -0.80 12.71 -31.67
C SER A 177 -1.22 12.78 -30.20
N MET A 178 -2.52 12.80 -29.92
CA MET A 178 -3.02 12.67 -28.54
C MET A 178 -3.22 11.19 -28.21
N SER A 179 -2.75 10.76 -27.04
CA SER A 179 -2.96 9.40 -26.55
C SER A 179 -4.43 9.16 -26.20
N GLY A 180 -4.94 7.96 -26.50
CA GLY A 180 -6.23 7.49 -25.99
C GLY A 180 -6.17 7.01 -24.54
N GLY A 181 -4.99 7.02 -23.91
CA GLY A 181 -4.70 6.37 -22.64
C GLY A 181 -4.11 4.98 -22.84
N GLY A 182 -3.10 4.64 -22.03
CA GLY A 182 -2.33 3.40 -22.15
C GLY A 182 -1.17 3.50 -23.15
N GLY A 183 -0.28 2.51 -23.12
CA GLY A 183 0.99 2.53 -23.83
C GLY A 183 2.11 3.25 -23.06
N TYR A 184 3.36 2.99 -23.43
CA TYR A 184 4.54 3.48 -22.71
C TYR A 184 5.43 4.30 -23.61
N CYS A 185 6.17 5.26 -23.03
CA CYS A 185 7.24 5.95 -23.73
C CYS A 185 8.41 5.00 -24.01
N ASP A 186 8.79 4.88 -25.28
CA ASP A 186 9.81 3.96 -25.78
C ASP A 186 11.23 4.54 -25.72
N CYS A 187 11.43 5.67 -25.04
CA CYS A 187 12.77 6.24 -24.87
C CYS A 187 13.65 5.25 -24.12
N GLY A 188 14.78 4.87 -24.70
CA GLY A 188 15.70 3.88 -24.15
C GLY A 188 15.49 2.45 -24.64
N ASP A 189 14.37 2.16 -25.33
CA ASP A 189 14.13 0.86 -25.94
C ASP A 189 14.85 0.75 -27.29
N LYS A 190 15.87 -0.11 -27.35
CA LYS A 190 16.66 -0.34 -28.56
C LYS A 190 15.86 -1.01 -29.68
N GLU A 191 14.75 -1.69 -29.36
CA GLU A 191 13.91 -2.35 -30.35
C GLU A 191 12.95 -1.38 -31.03
N ALA A 192 12.64 -0.24 -30.39
CA ALA A 192 11.73 0.78 -30.93
C ALA A 192 12.42 1.78 -31.90
N TRP A 193 13.74 1.99 -31.78
CA TRP A 193 14.45 3.05 -32.51
C TRP A 193 15.66 2.55 -33.31
N LYS A 194 15.72 2.91 -34.59
CA LYS A 194 16.87 2.66 -35.48
C LYS A 194 18.11 3.45 -35.10
N GLN A 195 17.91 4.64 -34.53
CA GLN A 195 18.94 5.58 -34.10
C GLN A 195 18.39 6.51 -33.02
N ASP A 196 19.29 7.21 -32.31
CA ASP A 196 18.94 8.16 -31.24
C ASP A 196 18.07 7.56 -30.11
N VAL A 197 18.32 6.30 -29.78
CA VAL A 197 17.53 5.48 -28.82
C VAL A 197 17.22 6.20 -27.49
N HIS A 198 18.14 7.04 -27.00
CA HIS A 198 18.03 7.70 -25.70
C HIS A 198 17.94 9.22 -25.82
N CYS A 199 17.05 9.83 -25.02
CA CYS A 199 17.09 11.26 -24.73
C CYS A 199 18.19 11.60 -23.71
N ASN A 200 18.46 12.87 -23.45
CA ASN A 200 19.51 13.28 -22.51
C ASN A 200 19.27 12.83 -21.05
N LEU A 201 18.03 12.58 -20.66
CA LEU A 201 17.67 12.14 -19.30
C LEU A 201 17.90 10.64 -19.09
N HIS A 202 17.66 9.84 -20.13
CA HIS A 202 17.73 8.38 -20.08
C HIS A 202 19.01 7.83 -20.72
N LYS A 203 20.02 8.67 -20.96
CA LYS A 203 21.29 8.21 -21.53
C LYS A 203 22.01 7.30 -20.53
N PRO A 204 22.47 6.12 -20.95
CA PRO A 204 23.31 5.28 -20.11
C PRO A 204 24.57 6.04 -19.70
N SER A 205 24.92 5.99 -18.42
CA SER A 205 26.20 6.52 -17.97
C SER A 205 27.33 5.66 -18.54
N ILE A 206 28.47 6.26 -18.91
CA ILE A 206 29.60 5.59 -19.59
C ILE A 206 30.12 4.36 -18.83
N ASN A 207 29.86 4.26 -17.52
CA ASN A 207 30.26 3.14 -16.65
C ASN A 207 29.17 2.05 -16.47
N GLN A 208 27.97 2.21 -17.03
CA GLN A 208 26.84 1.27 -16.86
C GLN A 208 26.83 0.12 -17.87
N GLU A 209 27.79 0.04 -18.80
CA GLU A 209 27.92 -1.10 -19.72
C GLU A 209 28.43 -2.38 -19.03
N GLN A 210 28.74 -2.33 -17.73
CA GLN A 210 29.01 -3.52 -16.94
C GLN A 210 27.72 -4.01 -16.27
N ASP A 211 27.14 -5.06 -16.85
CA ASP A 211 26.19 -5.96 -16.20
C ASP A 211 26.73 -6.35 -14.80
N ASN A 212 26.25 -5.65 -13.76
CA ASN A 212 26.28 -5.95 -12.31
C ASN A 212 26.24 -4.66 -11.45
N ASP A 213 25.50 -3.61 -11.83
CA ASP A 213 25.21 -2.51 -10.88
C ASP A 213 24.23 -3.02 -9.81
N ASN A 214 24.78 -3.66 -8.79
CA ASN A 214 24.00 -4.10 -7.64
C ASN A 214 23.68 -2.87 -6.80
N ILE A 215 22.47 -2.32 -6.97
CA ILE A 215 21.96 -1.18 -6.18
C ILE A 215 22.14 -1.40 -4.67
N LEU A 216 22.08 -2.64 -4.19
CA LEU A 216 22.29 -2.96 -2.78
C LEU A 216 23.71 -2.63 -2.33
N GLU A 217 24.72 -2.66 -3.19
CA GLU A 217 26.08 -2.25 -2.83
C GLU A 217 26.23 -0.74 -2.63
N ARG A 218 25.35 0.07 -3.22
CA ARG A 218 25.33 1.53 -3.05
C ARG A 218 24.65 1.97 -1.76
N LEU A 219 23.81 1.11 -1.18
CA LEU A 219 23.08 1.42 0.05
C LEU A 219 24.01 1.43 1.27
N PRO A 220 23.80 2.34 2.25
CA PRO A 220 24.52 2.34 3.51
C PRO A 220 24.45 0.97 4.20
N ILE A 221 25.59 0.46 4.68
CA ILE A 221 25.67 -0.86 5.32
C ILE A 221 24.70 -1.01 6.50
N GLN A 222 24.50 0.07 7.26
CA GLN A 222 23.58 0.06 8.40
C GLN A 222 22.12 -0.06 7.96
N LEU A 223 21.71 0.66 6.91
CA LEU A 223 20.38 0.50 6.32
C LEU A 223 20.17 -0.93 5.82
N LYS A 224 21.15 -1.50 5.11
CA LYS A 224 21.09 -2.90 4.66
C LYS A 224 20.87 -3.88 5.81
N ASN A 225 21.61 -3.72 6.91
CA ASN A 225 21.52 -4.62 8.05
C ASN A 225 20.15 -4.54 8.74
N ARG A 226 19.65 -3.31 8.95
CA ARG A 226 18.33 -3.09 9.57
C ARG A 226 17.20 -3.58 8.67
N ALA A 227 17.25 -3.28 7.38
CA ALA A 227 16.29 -3.76 6.39
C ALA A 227 16.26 -5.29 6.35
N ARG A 228 17.41 -5.96 6.28
CA ARG A 228 17.50 -7.43 6.27
C ARG A 228 16.84 -8.03 7.50
N GLN A 229 17.20 -7.55 8.69
CA GLN A 229 16.65 -8.05 9.95
C GLN A 229 15.14 -7.81 10.05
N LEU A 230 14.69 -6.59 9.76
CA LEU A 230 13.28 -6.22 9.84
C LEU A 230 12.43 -6.98 8.81
N PHE A 231 12.87 -7.04 7.55
CA PHE A 231 12.12 -7.71 6.49
C PHE A 231 12.08 -9.22 6.67
N GLU A 232 13.15 -9.84 7.18
CA GLU A 232 13.14 -11.27 7.51
C GLU A 232 12.07 -11.58 8.55
N VAL A 233 11.99 -10.80 9.63
CA VAL A 233 10.94 -10.96 10.67
C VAL A 233 9.56 -10.70 10.09
N LEU A 234 9.37 -9.57 9.39
CA LEU A 234 8.06 -9.21 8.82
C LEU A 234 7.57 -10.27 7.82
N PHE A 235 8.44 -10.74 6.93
CA PHE A 235 8.08 -11.72 5.91
C PHE A 235 7.71 -13.07 6.54
N ASN A 236 8.52 -13.55 7.48
CA ASN A 236 8.21 -14.77 8.22
C ASN A 236 6.90 -14.64 9.00
N PHE A 237 6.70 -13.51 9.68
CA PHE A 237 5.47 -13.22 10.41
C PHE A 237 4.24 -13.19 9.49
N SER A 238 4.32 -12.49 8.36
CA SER A 238 3.25 -12.41 7.36
C SER A 238 2.91 -13.79 6.81
N ILE A 239 3.89 -14.60 6.43
CA ILE A 239 3.65 -15.97 5.95
C ILE A 239 2.99 -16.81 7.05
N GLN A 240 3.52 -16.76 8.28
CA GLN A 240 2.97 -17.52 9.39
C GLN A 240 1.51 -17.15 9.64
N LEU A 241 1.15 -15.87 9.64
CA LEU A 241 -0.24 -15.44 9.84
C LEU A 241 -1.14 -15.74 8.64
N LEU A 242 -0.69 -15.50 7.41
CA LEU A 242 -1.47 -15.77 6.20
C LEU A 242 -1.74 -17.26 6.01
N CYS A 243 -0.81 -18.12 6.42
CA CYS A 243 -0.95 -19.58 6.35
C CYS A 243 -1.52 -20.18 7.65
N CYS A 244 -1.87 -19.38 8.65
CA CYS A 244 -2.45 -19.87 9.89
C CYS A 244 -3.95 -20.15 9.72
N GLU A 245 -4.31 -21.41 9.55
CA GLU A 245 -5.72 -21.81 9.37
C GLU A 245 -6.52 -21.84 10.68
N ALA A 246 -5.85 -22.04 11.82
CA ALA A 246 -6.47 -22.14 13.14
C ALA A 246 -5.74 -21.27 14.15
N TYR A 247 -6.49 -20.53 14.98
CA TYR A 247 -5.94 -19.66 16.04
C TYR A 247 -4.97 -20.40 16.97
N GLU A 248 -5.20 -21.70 17.20
CA GLU A 248 -4.35 -22.61 17.97
C GLU A 248 -2.94 -22.80 17.37
N ASN A 249 -2.70 -22.38 16.13
CA ASN A 249 -1.44 -22.49 15.40
C ASN A 249 -0.67 -21.17 15.32
N ILE A 250 -1.19 -20.07 15.87
CA ILE A 250 -0.51 -18.76 15.93
C ILE A 250 0.85 -18.90 16.64
N PRO A 251 1.90 -18.13 16.33
CA PRO A 251 3.16 -18.20 17.07
C PRO A 251 2.99 -18.04 18.58
N THR A 252 3.69 -18.85 19.39
CA THR A 252 3.57 -18.83 20.87
C THR A 252 3.88 -17.45 21.47
N THR A 253 4.74 -16.68 20.81
CA THR A 253 5.04 -15.28 21.16
C THR A 253 3.80 -14.39 21.17
N LEU A 254 2.77 -14.71 20.38
CA LEU A 254 1.50 -14.00 20.30
C LEU A 254 0.39 -14.66 21.13
N ARG A 255 0.58 -15.87 21.67
CA ARG A 255 -0.48 -16.66 22.32
C ARG A 255 -0.81 -16.27 23.77
N GLU A 256 0.01 -15.49 24.45
CA GLU A 256 -0.35 -15.11 25.82
C GLU A 256 -1.51 -14.13 25.83
N VAL A 257 -2.57 -14.57 26.51
CA VAL A 257 -3.76 -13.81 26.84
C VAL A 257 -3.32 -12.62 27.69
N VAL A 258 -3.18 -11.45 27.06
CA VAL A 258 -3.41 -10.24 27.83
C VAL A 258 -4.85 -10.39 28.33
N GLN A 259 -5.04 -10.46 29.65
CA GLN A 259 -6.33 -10.18 30.27
C GLN A 259 -6.62 -8.72 30.02
N ILE A 260 -6.84 -8.35 28.76
CA ILE A 260 -7.42 -7.06 28.45
C ILE A 260 -8.86 -7.28 28.89
N ASP A 261 -9.24 -6.55 29.93
CA ASP A 261 -10.60 -6.43 30.45
C ASP A 261 -11.46 -5.68 29.40
N ILE A 262 -11.42 -6.11 28.12
CA ILE A 262 -12.24 -5.60 27.02
C ILE A 262 -13.62 -6.20 27.24
N ASP A 263 -14.34 -5.70 28.25
CA ASP A 263 -15.79 -5.81 28.43
C ASP A 263 -16.45 -7.10 27.87
N ASN A 264 -15.91 -8.30 28.12
CA ASN A 264 -16.45 -9.58 27.60
C ASN A 264 -17.03 -9.49 26.16
N GLN A 265 -16.39 -8.73 25.27
CA GLN A 265 -16.94 -8.40 23.97
C GLN A 265 -16.33 -9.33 22.91
N TYR A 266 -17.21 -10.10 22.27
CA TYR A 266 -16.90 -11.07 21.23
C TYR A 266 -17.50 -10.62 19.91
N VAL A 267 -16.95 -11.11 18.81
CA VAL A 267 -17.40 -10.80 17.47
C VAL A 267 -17.59 -12.07 16.66
N THR A 268 -18.75 -12.24 16.04
CA THR A 268 -18.91 -13.26 15.01
C THR A 268 -18.40 -12.73 13.69
N MET A 269 -17.37 -13.38 13.16
CA MET A 269 -16.68 -13.04 11.91
C MET A 269 -17.08 -14.03 10.81
N VAL A 270 -17.43 -13.50 9.63
CA VAL A 270 -17.63 -14.29 8.40
C VAL A 270 -16.46 -14.02 7.48
N PHE A 271 -15.93 -15.06 6.84
CA PHE A 271 -14.76 -14.98 5.98
C PHE A 271 -15.13 -15.31 4.53
N ASN A 272 -14.37 -14.73 3.60
CA ASN A 272 -14.44 -15.13 2.20
C ASN A 272 -13.89 -16.55 2.09
N ASP A 273 -14.69 -17.45 1.54
CA ASP A 273 -14.34 -18.85 1.32
C ASP A 273 -14.21 -19.21 -0.17
N GLU A 274 -14.38 -18.25 -1.08
CA GLU A 274 -14.34 -18.43 -2.55
C GLU A 274 -15.31 -19.50 -3.08
N ILE A 275 -16.27 -19.94 -2.25
CA ILE A 275 -17.22 -21.01 -2.55
C ILE A 275 -18.64 -20.43 -2.70
N HIS A 276 -19.04 -19.55 -1.76
CA HIS A 276 -20.39 -19.02 -1.72
C HIS A 276 -20.56 -17.75 -2.57
N THR A 277 -21.67 -17.68 -3.30
CA THR A 277 -22.07 -16.48 -4.04
C THR A 277 -22.60 -15.39 -3.12
N TYR A 278 -22.57 -14.13 -3.60
CA TYR A 278 -23.16 -12.98 -2.88
C TYR A 278 -24.60 -13.25 -2.44
N ASP A 279 -25.46 -13.75 -3.32
CA ASP A 279 -26.87 -13.99 -3.00
C ASP A 279 -27.05 -15.05 -1.91
N GLN A 280 -26.20 -16.08 -1.89
CA GLN A 280 -26.19 -17.08 -0.82
C GLN A 280 -25.78 -16.46 0.51
N VAL A 281 -24.69 -15.69 0.54
CA VAL A 281 -24.22 -14.99 1.74
C VAL A 281 -25.29 -14.03 2.26
N ILE A 282 -25.85 -13.18 1.40
CA ILE A 282 -26.91 -12.23 1.75
C ILE A 282 -28.12 -12.96 2.34
N SER A 283 -28.57 -14.04 1.69
CA SER A 283 -29.71 -14.82 2.16
C SER A 283 -29.47 -15.45 3.53
N VAL A 284 -28.29 -16.02 3.77
CA VAL A 284 -27.94 -16.59 5.08
C VAL A 284 -27.85 -15.50 6.14
N LEU A 285 -27.21 -14.37 5.87
CA LEU A 285 -27.06 -13.29 6.84
C LEU A 285 -28.41 -12.64 7.19
N THR A 286 -29.25 -12.30 6.21
CA THR A 286 -30.60 -11.75 6.44
C THR A 286 -31.44 -12.66 7.34
N GLN A 287 -31.27 -13.98 7.23
CA GLN A 287 -31.99 -14.92 8.07
C GLN A 287 -31.34 -15.16 9.44
N SER A 288 -30.01 -15.13 9.53
CA SER A 288 -29.26 -15.48 10.76
C SER A 288 -29.11 -14.31 11.73
N ILE A 289 -28.87 -13.10 11.22
CA ILE A 289 -28.69 -11.91 12.05
C ILE A 289 -29.86 -10.93 11.95
N PHE A 290 -30.92 -11.32 11.23
CA PHE A 290 -32.14 -10.51 11.03
C PHE A 290 -31.87 -9.12 10.43
N CYS A 291 -30.80 -8.97 9.64
CA CYS A 291 -30.48 -7.73 8.93
C CYS A 291 -31.33 -7.58 7.66
N SER A 292 -31.43 -6.35 7.17
CA SER A 292 -32.05 -6.05 5.88
C SER A 292 -31.24 -6.63 4.71
N LYS A 293 -31.87 -6.77 3.54
CA LYS A 293 -31.15 -7.17 2.31
C LYS A 293 -30.05 -6.18 1.91
N GLN A 294 -30.20 -4.91 2.28
CA GLN A 294 -29.20 -3.87 1.99
C GLN A 294 -27.96 -4.05 2.88
N GLU A 295 -28.15 -4.20 4.18
CA GLU A 295 -27.05 -4.52 5.12
C GLU A 295 -26.37 -5.86 4.77
N GLY A 296 -27.16 -6.88 4.38
CA GLY A 296 -26.60 -8.15 3.90
C GLY A 296 -25.68 -7.99 2.68
N ARG A 297 -26.02 -7.08 1.75
CA ARG A 297 -25.16 -6.77 0.59
C ARG A 297 -23.87 -6.06 0.99
N GLU A 298 -23.96 -5.15 1.96
CA GLU A 298 -22.80 -4.43 2.49
C GLU A 298 -21.83 -5.41 3.18
N TYR A 299 -22.34 -6.36 3.96
CA TYR A 299 -21.52 -7.43 4.52
C TYR A 299 -20.88 -8.30 3.43
N ALA A 300 -21.65 -8.79 2.46
CA ALA A 300 -21.11 -9.62 1.38
C ALA A 300 -20.04 -8.87 0.56
N SER A 301 -20.26 -7.59 0.27
CA SER A 301 -19.26 -6.74 -0.42
C SER A 301 -18.01 -6.51 0.42
N THR A 302 -18.15 -6.39 1.74
CA THR A 302 -17.00 -6.24 2.65
C THR A 302 -16.23 -7.54 2.75
N VAL A 303 -16.91 -8.68 2.83
CA VAL A 303 -16.28 -10.01 2.82
C VAL A 303 -15.47 -10.24 1.54
N ASP A 304 -16.01 -9.90 0.38
CA ASP A 304 -15.28 -10.03 -0.90
C ASP A 304 -14.06 -9.11 -0.97
N ARG A 305 -14.23 -7.83 -0.62
CA ARG A 305 -13.16 -6.82 -0.71
C ARG A 305 -12.05 -6.99 0.34
N GLU A 306 -12.43 -7.24 1.59
CA GLU A 306 -11.50 -7.28 2.74
C GLU A 306 -11.14 -8.72 3.17
N GLY A 307 -11.78 -9.73 2.57
CA GLY A 307 -11.63 -11.14 2.92
C GLY A 307 -12.41 -11.58 4.17
N ARG A 308 -12.99 -10.65 4.94
CA ARG A 308 -13.77 -10.93 6.17
C ARG A 308 -14.69 -9.78 6.56
N SER A 309 -15.75 -10.08 7.31
CA SER A 309 -16.64 -9.07 7.91
C SER A 309 -17.21 -9.53 9.26
N ALA A 310 -17.21 -8.61 10.22
CA ALA A 310 -17.91 -8.78 11.49
C ALA A 310 -19.42 -8.67 11.27
N VAL A 311 -20.19 -9.65 11.73
CA VAL A 311 -21.65 -9.72 11.53
C VAL A 311 -22.46 -9.74 12.83
N LYS A 312 -21.81 -10.03 13.97
CA LYS A 312 -22.39 -9.83 15.32
C LYS A 312 -21.30 -9.34 16.27
N CYS A 313 -21.63 -8.38 17.13
CA CYS A 313 -20.82 -7.97 18.28
C CYS A 313 -21.68 -8.12 19.54
N GLY A 314 -21.12 -8.64 20.63
CA GLY A 314 -21.87 -8.91 21.86
C GLY A 314 -21.11 -9.82 22.81
N ASN A 315 -21.79 -10.45 23.76
CA ASN A 315 -21.15 -11.45 24.60
C ASN A 315 -20.89 -12.77 23.84
N PHE A 316 -20.11 -13.68 24.43
CA PHE A 316 -19.75 -14.95 23.81
C PHE A 316 -20.97 -15.78 23.38
N GLU A 317 -22.00 -15.87 24.24
CA GLU A 317 -23.20 -16.66 23.98
C GLU A 317 -23.98 -16.12 22.77
N GLN A 318 -24.15 -14.79 22.69
CA GLN A 318 -24.82 -14.12 21.57
C GLN A 318 -24.08 -14.33 20.24
N CYS A 319 -22.75 -14.26 20.27
CA CYS A 319 -21.94 -14.50 19.08
C CYS A 319 -21.96 -15.97 18.66
N LEU A 320 -21.89 -16.88 19.63
CA LEU A 320 -21.97 -18.32 19.37
C LEU A 320 -23.33 -18.71 18.79
N GLU A 321 -24.42 -18.11 19.27
CA GLU A 321 -25.77 -18.31 18.73
C GLU A 321 -25.84 -17.89 17.25
N VAL A 322 -25.30 -16.71 16.90
CA VAL A 322 -25.24 -16.25 15.51
C VAL A 322 -24.42 -17.20 14.63
N LYS A 323 -23.25 -17.65 15.09
CA LYS A 323 -22.45 -18.65 14.38
C LYS A 323 -23.26 -19.93 14.13
N GLN A 324 -23.98 -20.43 15.14
CA GLN A 324 -24.81 -21.63 14.99
C GLN A 324 -25.95 -21.42 13.99
N MET A 325 -26.60 -20.25 14.00
CA MET A 325 -27.64 -19.91 13.02
C MET A 325 -27.09 -19.86 11.59
N ILE A 326 -25.92 -19.26 11.37
CA ILE A 326 -25.24 -19.22 10.06
C ILE A 326 -24.97 -20.64 9.57
N LEU A 327 -24.39 -21.49 10.43
CA LEU A 327 -24.08 -22.88 10.09
C LEU A 327 -25.34 -23.71 9.77
N GLN A 328 -26.44 -23.51 10.51
CA GLN A 328 -27.71 -24.22 10.27
C GLN A 328 -28.39 -23.80 8.96
N LYS A 329 -28.19 -22.56 8.52
CA LYS A 329 -28.86 -21.99 7.33
C LYS A 329 -28.02 -22.09 6.06
N THR A 330 -26.77 -22.51 6.17
CA THR A 330 -25.93 -22.77 5.00
C THR A 330 -26.21 -24.18 4.46
N VAL A 331 -26.27 -24.33 3.14
CA VAL A 331 -26.54 -25.61 2.47
C VAL A 331 -25.23 -26.20 1.96
N ASP A 332 -25.06 -27.52 2.10
CA ASP A 332 -23.91 -28.32 1.67
C ASP A 332 -22.58 -28.02 2.40
N VAL A 333 -21.95 -26.89 2.11
CA VAL A 333 -20.68 -26.47 2.70
C VAL A 333 -20.96 -25.33 3.67
N PRO A 334 -20.61 -25.44 4.96
CA PRO A 334 -20.88 -24.36 5.91
C PRO A 334 -20.08 -23.11 5.55
N LEU A 335 -20.71 -21.93 5.64
CA LEU A 335 -20.03 -20.65 5.50
C LEU A 335 -18.92 -20.56 6.55
N LYS A 336 -17.73 -20.11 6.12
CA LYS A 336 -16.59 -19.96 7.02
C LYS A 336 -16.85 -18.86 8.05
N CYS A 337 -17.12 -19.26 9.29
CA CYS A 337 -17.49 -18.35 10.37
C CYS A 337 -16.85 -18.73 11.72
N LEU A 338 -16.32 -17.73 12.43
CA LEU A 338 -15.69 -17.85 13.75
C LEU A 338 -16.29 -16.85 14.74
N VAL A 339 -16.12 -17.14 16.04
CA VAL A 339 -16.36 -16.23 17.17
C VAL A 339 -15.03 -15.99 17.85
#